data_AF-A0A060XA82-F1
#
_entry.id   AF-A0A060XA82-F1
#
_cell.length_a   1.000
_cell.length_b   1.000
_cell.length_c   1.000
_cell.angle_alpha   90.00
_cell.angle_beta   90.00
_cell.angle_gamma   90.00
#
_symmetry.space_group_name_H-M   'P 1'
#
loop_
_entity.id
_entity.type
_entity.pdbx_description
1 polymer ?
#
loop_
_entity_poly.entity_id
_entity_poly.type
_entity_poly.pdbx_seq_one_letter_code
_entity_poly.pdbx_strand_id
1 'polypeptide(L)'
;MPLWRRTNAGDEECNRAVLVSESNFDHGVPLGRRPGAEKDTKRLHGALTRLGYRVDIHMDLNAQEIYTLFKTESEQPVKECFLAVLSSHGEEGCVFGADGMPVRLSHIFSCFNNTHMEGKI
;
A
#
# COMPACT_ATOMS: atom_id res chain seq x y z
N MET A 1 20.58 23.77 -25.83
CA MET A 1 20.06 23.00 -24.68
C MET A 1 18.55 23.21 -24.65
N PRO A 2 17.71 22.23 -25.04
CA PRO A 2 16.28 22.48 -25.06
C PRO A 2 15.73 22.43 -23.64
N LEU A 3 15.07 23.52 -23.30
CA LEU A 3 14.29 23.78 -22.10
C LEU A 3 13.11 22.79 -22.06
N TRP A 4 13.18 21.76 -21.22
CA TRP A 4 12.03 20.90 -20.98
C TRP A 4 11.04 21.67 -20.11
N ARG A 5 9.87 21.92 -20.71
CA ARG A 5 8.73 22.62 -20.13
C ARG A 5 8.39 22.00 -18.77
N ARG A 6 8.37 22.82 -17.71
CA ARG A 6 7.46 22.59 -16.59
C ARG A 6 6.06 22.58 -17.18
N THR A 7 5.52 21.40 -17.45
CA THR A 7 4.08 21.26 -17.59
C THR A 7 3.51 21.59 -16.23
N ASN A 8 2.85 22.74 -16.13
CA ASN A 8 1.76 22.93 -15.18
C ASN A 8 0.67 21.90 -15.56
N ALA A 9 0.89 20.63 -15.24
CA ALA A 9 -0.20 19.73 -14.96
C ALA A 9 -0.62 20.15 -13.56
N GLY A 10 -1.73 20.87 -13.45
CA GLY A 10 -2.38 21.01 -12.14
C GLY A 10 -2.51 19.62 -11.53
N ASP A 11 -2.40 19.54 -10.21
CA ASP A 11 -2.66 18.33 -9.45
C ASP A 11 -3.94 17.66 -9.98
N GLU A 12 -3.79 16.69 -10.88
CA GLU A 12 -4.92 15.89 -11.30
C GLU A 12 -5.30 15.10 -10.06
N GLU A 13 -6.44 15.46 -9.50
CA GLU A 13 -7.14 14.69 -8.49
C GLU A 13 -7.34 13.29 -9.09
N CYS A 14 -6.43 12.36 -8.76
CA CYS A 14 -6.42 11.00 -9.24
C CYS A 14 -6.61 10.06 -8.05
N ASN A 15 -7.28 8.93 -8.29
CA ASN A 15 -7.48 7.94 -7.25
C ASN A 15 -6.12 7.45 -6.75
N ARG A 16 -6.01 7.26 -5.44
CA ARG A 16 -4.76 6.84 -4.81
C ARG A 16 -4.73 5.34 -4.66
N ALA A 17 -3.55 4.77 -4.84
CA ALA A 17 -3.30 3.39 -4.49
C ALA A 17 -2.04 3.25 -3.63
N VAL A 18 -2.08 2.38 -2.63
CA VAL A 18 -0.91 1.97 -1.85
C VAL A 18 -0.63 0.50 -2.13
N LEU A 19 0.63 0.19 -2.38
CA LEU A 19 1.10 -1.17 -2.60
C LEU A 19 2.19 -1.51 -1.60
N VAL A 20 1.84 -2.33 -0.61
CA VAL A 20 2.77 -2.88 0.39
C VAL A 20 3.20 -4.27 -0.06
N SER A 21 4.51 -4.48 -0.18
CA SER A 21 5.10 -5.73 -0.66
C SER A 21 6.23 -6.20 0.23
N GLU A 22 5.95 -7.21 1.04
CA GLU A 22 6.93 -7.86 1.92
C GLU A 22 7.64 -8.98 1.16
N SER A 23 8.86 -8.72 0.72
CA SER A 23 9.69 -9.63 -0.09
C SER A 23 10.76 -10.31 0.75
N ASN A 24 11.43 -9.52 1.59
CA ASN A 24 12.46 -9.97 2.51
C ASN A 24 11.95 -9.84 3.95
N PHE A 25 12.34 -10.79 4.78
CA PHE A 25 11.95 -10.85 6.18
C PHE A 25 13.21 -10.83 7.03
N ASP A 26 13.09 -10.28 8.24
CA ASP A 26 14.19 -10.06 9.16
C ASP A 26 14.88 -11.38 9.53
N HIS A 27 16.18 -11.30 9.80
CA HIS A 27 16.94 -12.48 10.17
C HIS A 27 16.41 -13.10 11.47
N GLY A 28 16.07 -14.40 11.42
CA GLY A 28 15.64 -15.16 12.59
C GLY A 28 14.12 -15.27 12.76
N VAL A 29 13.33 -14.60 11.92
CA VAL A 29 11.89 -14.80 11.89
C VAL A 29 11.55 -16.07 11.08
N PRO A 30 10.47 -16.79 11.38
CA PRO A 30 10.15 -18.07 10.75
C PRO A 30 9.52 -17.93 9.35
N LEU A 31 9.88 -16.89 8.59
CA LEU A 31 9.32 -16.57 7.28
C LEU A 31 10.42 -16.50 6.23
N GLY A 32 10.23 -17.22 5.11
CA GLY A 32 11.19 -17.27 4.01
C GLY A 32 11.02 -16.10 3.03
N ARG A 33 12.10 -15.73 2.35
CA ARG A 33 12.08 -14.74 1.27
C ARG A 33 11.07 -15.11 0.17
N ARG A 34 10.41 -14.11 -0.42
CA ARG A 34 9.44 -14.24 -1.53
C ARG A 34 10.05 -13.79 -2.87
N PRO A 35 10.80 -14.65 -3.59
CA PRO A 35 11.57 -14.26 -4.78
C PRO A 35 10.72 -13.74 -5.97
N GLY A 36 9.40 -13.95 -5.95
CA GLY A 36 8.47 -13.43 -6.96
C GLY A 36 7.91 -12.04 -6.66
N ALA A 37 8.02 -11.55 -5.41
CA ALA A 37 7.32 -10.36 -4.95
C ALA A 37 7.68 -9.10 -5.75
N GLU A 38 8.95 -8.89 -6.09
CA GLU A 38 9.40 -7.74 -6.88
C GLU A 38 8.74 -7.71 -8.28
N LYS A 39 8.62 -8.88 -8.92
CA LYS A 39 7.99 -9.00 -10.24
C LYS A 39 6.49 -8.71 -10.17
N ASP A 40 5.82 -9.17 -9.12
CA ASP A 40 4.40 -8.90 -8.89
C ASP A 40 4.15 -7.43 -8.59
N THR A 41 4.97 -6.82 -7.75
CA THR A 41 4.96 -5.38 -7.43
C THR A 41 5.11 -4.52 -8.69
N LYS A 42 6.07 -4.85 -9.56
CA LYS A 42 6.26 -4.14 -10.83
C LYS A 42 5.04 -4.24 -11.75
N ARG A 43 4.41 -5.41 -11.81
CA ARG A 43 3.22 -5.65 -12.63
C ARG A 43 2.00 -4.91 -12.10
N LEU A 44 1.77 -4.96 -10.79
CA LEU A 44 0.67 -4.28 -10.12
C LEU A 44 0.81 -2.76 -10.22
N HIS A 45 2.00 -2.22 -9.98
CA HIS A 45 2.30 -0.81 -10.23
C HIS A 45 1.95 -0.41 -11.67
N GLY A 46 2.47 -1.14 -12.67
CA GLY A 46 2.18 -0.85 -14.07
C GLY A 46 0.70 -0.94 -14.43
N ALA A 47 -0.04 -1.89 -13.83
CA ALA A 47 -1.47 -2.03 -14.05
C ALA A 47 -2.27 -0.87 -13.43
N LEU A 48 -2.02 -0.53 -12.17
CA LEU A 48 -2.71 0.55 -11.44
C LEU A 48 -2.41 1.92 -12.05
N THR A 49 -1.16 2.19 -12.42
CA THR A 49 -0.77 3.42 -13.12
C THR A 49 -1.48 3.55 -14.48
N ARG A 50 -1.64 2.44 -15.23
CA ARG A 50 -2.41 2.43 -16.49
C ARG A 50 -3.92 2.67 -16.27
N LEU A 51 -4.43 2.36 -15.09
CA LEU A 51 -5.80 2.67 -14.68
C LEU A 51 -5.95 4.11 -14.16
N GLY A 52 -4.88 4.91 -14.15
CA GLY A 52 -4.92 6.30 -13.71
C GLY A 52 -4.76 6.51 -12.21
N TYR A 53 -4.33 5.49 -11.46
CA TYR A 53 -4.01 5.66 -10.05
C TYR A 53 -2.65 6.33 -9.85
N ARG A 54 -2.55 7.20 -8.85
CA ARG A 54 -1.26 7.55 -8.25
C ARG A 54 -0.90 6.47 -7.24
N VAL A 55 0.10 5.67 -7.58
CA VAL A 55 0.53 4.51 -6.80
C VAL A 55 1.72 4.87 -5.92
N ASP A 56 1.64 4.57 -4.63
CA ASP A 56 2.74 4.63 -3.68
C ASP A 56 3.17 3.21 -3.28
N ILE A 57 4.46 2.92 -3.32
CA ILE A 57 5.02 1.57 -3.13
C ILE A 57 5.84 1.55 -1.84
N HIS A 58 5.49 0.60 -0.97
CA HIS A 58 6.18 0.34 0.30
C HIS A 58 6.69 -1.10 0.28
N MET A 59 7.92 -1.30 0.76
CA MET A 59 8.58 -2.60 0.72
C MET A 59 9.17 -2.95 2.08
N ASP A 60 9.05 -4.23 2.44
CA ASP A 60 9.69 -4.83 3.60
C ASP A 60 9.41 -4.04 4.91
N LEU A 61 8.14 -3.67 5.14
CA LEU A 61 7.67 -2.93 6.32
C LEU A 61 7.47 -3.86 7.52
N ASN A 62 7.84 -3.39 8.71
CA ASN A 62 7.44 -4.08 9.94
C ASN A 62 5.94 -3.91 10.24
N ALA A 63 5.40 -4.73 11.15
CA ALA A 63 3.97 -4.72 11.44
C ALA A 63 3.44 -3.35 11.91
N GLN A 64 4.23 -2.60 12.69
CA GLN A 64 3.81 -1.30 13.20
C GLN A 64 3.82 -0.22 12.10
N GLU A 65 4.75 -0.28 11.17
CA GLU A 65 4.80 0.57 9.97
C GLU A 65 3.57 0.33 9.10
N ILE A 66 3.19 -0.94 8.89
CA ILE A 66 1.97 -1.29 8.15
C ILE A 66 0.73 -0.69 8.82
N TYR A 67 0.56 -0.86 10.13
CA TYR A 67 -0.58 -0.25 10.85
C TYR A 67 -0.59 1.27 10.73
N THR A 68 0.58 1.91 10.87
CA THR A 68 0.72 3.36 10.80
C THR A 68 0.37 3.87 9.42
N LEU A 69 0.87 3.21 8.37
CA LEU A 69 0.56 3.52 6.98
C LEU A 69 -0.95 3.45 6.72
N PHE A 70 -1.60 2.33 7.04
CA PHE A 70 -3.04 2.18 6.81
C PHE A 70 -3.89 3.15 7.64
N LYS A 71 -3.47 3.46 8.87
CA LYS A 71 -4.14 4.50 9.66
C LYS A 71 -4.01 5.87 9.00
N THR A 72 -2.82 6.27 8.59
CA THR A 72 -2.59 7.55 7.91
C THR A 72 -3.36 7.63 6.59
N GLU A 73 -3.35 6.57 5.79
CA GLU A 73 -4.13 6.51 4.55
C GLU A 73 -5.64 6.64 4.82
N SER A 74 -6.12 6.03 5.90
CA SER A 74 -7.53 6.14 6.26
C SER A 74 -7.95 7.56 6.61
N GLU A 75 -7.05 8.41 7.13
CA GLU A 75 -7.35 9.79 7.53
C GLU A 75 -7.34 10.79 6.36
N GLN A 76 -6.92 10.34 5.18
CA GLN A 76 -6.73 11.21 4.02
C GLN A 76 -8.01 11.37 3.19
N PRO A 77 -8.20 12.51 2.50
CA PRO A 77 -9.31 12.67 1.57
C PRO A 77 -9.17 11.71 0.39
N VAL A 78 -10.31 11.22 -0.11
CA VAL A 78 -10.40 10.32 -1.26
C VAL A 78 -11.14 11.05 -2.35
N LYS A 79 -10.67 10.95 -3.60
CA LYS A 79 -11.42 11.52 -4.72
C LYS A 79 -12.69 10.71 -4.98
N GLU A 80 -12.53 9.50 -5.51
CA GLU A 80 -13.64 8.56 -5.77
C GLU A 80 -13.34 7.19 -5.15
N CYS A 81 -12.08 6.78 -5.16
CA CYS A 81 -11.65 5.48 -4.69
C CYS A 81 -10.22 5.51 -4.13
N PHE A 82 -10.02 4.78 -3.04
CA PHE A 82 -8.71 4.39 -2.54
C PHE A 82 -8.55 2.88 -2.71
N LEU A 83 -7.40 2.45 -3.22
CA LEU A 83 -7.08 1.03 -3.41
C LEU A 83 -5.83 0.67 -2.62
N ALA A 84 -5.87 -0.40 -1.83
CA ALA A 84 -4.68 -0.91 -1.19
C ALA A 84 -4.39 -2.35 -1.59
N VAL A 85 -3.13 -2.65 -1.86
CA VAL A 85 -2.62 -4.00 -2.04
C VAL A 85 -1.64 -4.30 -0.92
N LEU A 86 -1.85 -5.40 -0.21
CA LEU A 86 -0.97 -5.89 0.84
C LEU A 86 -0.52 -7.31 0.47
N SER A 87 0.74 -7.44 0.07
CA SER A 87 1.32 -8.67 -0.46
C SER A 87 2.43 -9.17 0.47
N SER A 88 2.11 -10.14 1.31
CA SER A 88 3.04 -10.75 2.27
C SER A 88 2.74 -12.25 2.45
N HIS A 89 3.48 -12.92 3.32
CA HIS A 89 2.99 -14.15 3.95
C HIS A 89 1.76 -13.84 4.80
N GLY A 90 0.95 -14.85 5.03
CA GLY A 90 -0.24 -14.71 5.86
C GLY A 90 -0.83 -16.05 6.25
N GLU A 91 -1.75 -15.97 7.18
CA GLU A 91 -2.58 -17.07 7.66
C GLU A 91 -4.02 -16.53 7.84
N GLU A 92 -4.91 -17.34 8.38
CA GLU A 92 -6.29 -16.92 8.56
C GLU A 92 -6.38 -15.66 9.46
N GLY A 93 -6.86 -14.56 8.87
CA GLY A 93 -7.11 -13.30 9.57
C GLY A 93 -5.92 -12.34 9.71
N CYS A 94 -4.71 -12.71 9.26
CA CYS A 94 -3.56 -11.82 9.31
C CYS A 94 -2.59 -11.98 8.14
N VAL A 95 -1.80 -10.95 7.92
CA VAL A 95 -0.55 -11.03 7.14
C VAL A 95 0.62 -10.71 8.06
N PHE A 96 1.85 -10.89 7.60
CA PHE A 96 3.04 -10.60 8.40
C PHE A 96 3.77 -9.35 7.88
N GLY A 97 4.34 -8.56 8.79
CA GLY A 97 5.40 -7.61 8.44
C GLY A 97 6.74 -8.31 8.19
N ALA A 98 7.73 -7.59 7.67
CA ALA A 98 9.10 -8.06 7.51
C ALA A 98 9.70 -8.56 8.84
N ASP A 99 9.30 -7.97 9.97
CA ASP A 99 9.66 -8.37 11.33
C ASP A 99 9.03 -9.70 11.78
N GLY A 100 8.23 -10.35 10.92
CA GLY A 100 7.53 -11.59 11.22
C GLY A 100 6.38 -11.43 12.20
N MET A 101 6.01 -10.20 12.55
CA MET A 101 4.91 -9.94 13.48
C MET A 101 3.57 -9.89 12.73
N PRO A 102 2.49 -10.43 13.32
CA PRO A 102 1.20 -10.50 12.66
C PRO A 102 0.51 -9.13 12.62
N VAL A 103 0.04 -8.78 11.43
CA VAL A 103 -0.81 -7.64 11.12
C VAL A 103 -2.24 -8.15 10.94
N ARG A 104 -3.11 -7.88 11.92
CA ARG A 104 -4.51 -8.31 11.90
C ARG A 104 -5.27 -7.51 10.86
N LEU A 105 -5.84 -8.21 9.88
CA LEU A 105 -6.64 -7.58 8.82
C LEU A 105 -7.87 -6.86 9.39
N SER A 106 -8.45 -7.36 10.48
CA SER A 106 -9.56 -6.71 11.17
C SER A 106 -9.21 -5.31 11.68
N HIS A 107 -7.97 -5.09 12.13
CA HIS A 107 -7.52 -3.78 12.56
C HIS A 107 -7.36 -2.85 11.34
N ILE A 108 -6.74 -3.30 10.25
CA ILE A 108 -6.67 -2.52 9.01
C ILE A 108 -8.07 -2.13 8.53
N PHE A 109 -8.99 -3.09 8.41
CA PHE A 109 -10.35 -2.81 7.93
C PHE A 109 -11.13 -1.88 8.86
N SER A 110 -10.85 -1.90 10.17
CA SER A 110 -11.50 -1.00 11.12
C SER A 110 -11.19 0.47 10.86
N CYS A 111 -10.03 0.79 10.27
CA CYS A 111 -9.65 2.15 9.88
C CYS A 111 -10.53 2.70 8.73
N PHE A 112 -11.11 1.83 7.90
CA PHE A 112 -11.85 2.21 6.68
C PHE A 112 -13.35 1.89 6.77
N ASN A 113 -13.91 1.79 7.98
CA ASN A 113 -15.34 1.57 8.14
C ASN A 113 -16.17 2.83 7.80
N ASN A 114 -17.49 2.68 7.67
CA ASN A 114 -18.38 3.77 7.26
C ASN A 114 -18.24 5.03 8.13
N THR A 115 -18.11 4.89 9.46
CA THR A 115 -18.01 6.06 10.35
C THR A 115 -16.68 6.81 10.19
N HIS A 116 -15.62 6.12 9.73
CA HIS A 116 -14.32 6.74 9.48
C HIS A 116 -14.20 7.32 8.07
N MET A 117 -15.02 6.85 7.11
CA MET A 117 -14.99 7.29 5.72
C MET A 117 -16.07 8.32 5.37
N GLU A 118 -17.01 8.60 6.28
CA GLU A 118 -18.06 9.60 6.10
C GLU A 118 -17.47 11.01 5.96
N GLY A 119 -17.87 11.74 4.91
CA GLY A 119 -17.41 13.12 4.64
C GLY A 119 -16.04 13.24 3.95
N LYS A 120 -15.48 12.14 3.42
CA LYS A 120 -14.19 12.14 2.67
C LYS A 120 -14.34 12.13 1.15
N ILE A 121 -15.55 12.44 0.64
CA ILE A 121 -15.90 12.61 -0.78
C ILE A 121 -15.99 14.12 -1.07
#